data_AF-A0A1J4X2X2-F1
#
_entry.id   AF-A0A1J4X2X2-F1
#
_cell.length_a   1.000
_cell.length_b   1.000
_cell.length_c   1.000
_cell.angle_alpha   90.00
_cell.angle_beta   90.00
_cell.angle_gamma   90.00
#
_symmetry.space_group_name_H-M   'P 1'
#
loop_
_entity.id
_entity.type
_entity.pdbx_description
1 polymer ?
#
loop_
_entity_poly.entity_id
_entity_poly.type
_entity_poly.pdbx_seq_one_letter_code
_entity_poly.pdbx_strand_id
1 'polypeptide(L)'
;MRKPILEQCDRLHIGDVRAAIPNQAIGAVLQVGSQAIKVVGRVTNLKNGYRYFFLCADCQELFESLYSTDFGHFKCRNCLGLMYASSAKVSQEQM
;
A
#
# COMPACT_ATOMS: atom_id res chain seq x y z
N MET A 1 -10.01 -21.11 -0.22
CA MET A 1 -10.55 -19.83 -0.72
C MET A 1 -9.45 -19.09 -1.46
N ARG A 2 -9.66 -18.80 -2.76
CA ARG A 2 -8.65 -18.10 -3.59
C ARG A 2 -8.58 -16.64 -3.14
N LYS A 3 -7.37 -16.14 -2.86
CA LYS A 3 -7.14 -14.73 -2.57
C LYS A 3 -7.53 -13.90 -3.79
N PRO A 4 -8.28 -12.80 -3.65
CA PRO A 4 -8.56 -11.91 -4.77
C PRO A 4 -7.24 -11.27 -5.22
N ILE A 5 -6.89 -11.49 -6.47
CA ILE A 5 -5.75 -10.84 -7.13
C ILE A 5 -6.25 -9.46 -7.55
N LEU A 6 -5.62 -8.42 -7.04
CA LEU A 6 -5.86 -7.06 -7.53
C LEU A 6 -5.03 -6.85 -8.80
N GLU A 7 -5.65 -6.23 -9.80
CA GLU A 7 -4.98 -5.81 -11.04
C GLU A 7 -3.92 -4.73 -10.76
N GLN A 8 -2.93 -4.58 -11.63
CA GLN A 8 -1.91 -3.54 -11.51
C GLN A 8 -2.54 -2.17 -11.76
N CYS A 9 -2.70 -1.35 -10.72
CA CYS A 9 -3.18 0.03 -10.81
C CYS A 9 -2.07 1.01 -10.42
N ASP A 10 -1.99 2.20 -11.02
CA ASP A 10 -0.98 3.21 -10.65
C ASP A 10 -1.12 3.69 -9.20
N ARG A 11 -2.34 3.61 -8.67
CA ARG A 11 -2.68 3.93 -7.29
C ARG A 11 -3.59 2.82 -6.73
N LEU A 12 -3.22 2.29 -5.57
CA LEU A 12 -4.08 1.44 -4.77
C LEU A 12 -4.73 2.27 -3.69
N HIS A 13 -6.06 2.40 -3.72
CA HIS A 13 -6.82 3.04 -2.64
C HIS A 13 -7.48 1.99 -1.75
N ILE A 14 -7.54 2.25 -0.43
CA ILE A 14 -8.08 1.25 0.51
C ILE A 14 -9.57 0.95 0.24
N GLY A 15 -10.28 1.92 -0.32
CA GLY A 15 -11.67 1.77 -0.78
C GLY A 15 -11.86 0.68 -1.83
N ASP A 16 -10.89 0.54 -2.75
CA ASP A 16 -10.97 -0.40 -3.87
C ASP A 16 -10.80 -1.86 -3.40
N VAL A 17 -10.00 -2.03 -2.34
CA VAL A 17 -9.64 -3.35 -1.80
C VAL A 17 -10.49 -3.73 -0.60
N ARG A 18 -11.40 -2.87 -0.14
CA ARG A 18 -12.18 -3.07 1.09
C ARG A 18 -12.97 -4.38 1.06
N ALA A 19 -13.53 -4.75 -0.10
CA ALA A 19 -14.28 -5.99 -0.28
C ALA A 19 -13.39 -7.26 -0.18
N ALA A 20 -12.08 -7.12 -0.41
CA ALA A 20 -11.12 -8.20 -0.30
C ALA A 20 -10.62 -8.44 1.14
N ILE A 21 -10.89 -7.52 2.06
CA ILE A 21 -10.49 -7.64 3.46
C ILE A 21 -11.53 -8.51 4.18
N PRO A 22 -11.12 -9.61 4.85
CA PRO A 22 -12.06 -10.45 5.59
C PRO A 22 -12.83 -9.65 6.64
N ASN A 23 -14.12 -9.92 6.77
CA ASN A 23 -14.97 -9.24 7.74
C ASN A 23 -14.41 -9.43 9.16
N GLN A 24 -14.35 -8.34 9.93
CA GLN A 24 -13.83 -8.30 11.31
C GLN A 24 -12.33 -8.63 11.47
N ALA A 25 -11.55 -8.73 10.39
CA ALA A 25 -10.11 -8.93 10.51
C ALA A 25 -9.40 -7.63 10.91
N ILE A 26 -8.58 -7.68 11.97
CA ILE A 26 -7.76 -6.55 12.42
C ILE A 26 -6.58 -6.31 11.45
N GLY A 27 -6.24 -7.30 10.62
CA GLY A 27 -5.29 -7.14 9.54
C GLY A 27 -5.44 -8.21 8.47
N ALA A 28 -4.95 -7.90 7.27
CA ALA A 28 -4.95 -8.80 6.13
C ALA A 28 -3.68 -8.61 5.31
N VAL A 29 -3.33 -9.62 4.52
CA VAL A 29 -2.26 -9.51 3.51
C VAL A 29 -2.89 -9.73 2.15
N LEU A 30 -2.88 -8.67 1.34
CA LEU A 30 -3.34 -8.68 -0.04
C LEU A 30 -2.17 -8.98 -0.96
N GLN A 31 -2.42 -9.71 -2.04
CA GLN A 31 -1.43 -9.96 -3.09
C GLN A 31 -1.79 -9.07 -4.28
N VAL A 32 -0.88 -8.18 -4.65
CA VAL A 32 -1.02 -7.29 -5.82
C VAL A 32 0.18 -7.52 -6.73
N GLY A 33 -0.06 -8.10 -7.90
CA GLY A 33 1.02 -8.61 -8.75
C GLY A 33 1.91 -9.61 -7.98
N SER A 34 3.20 -9.27 -7.85
CA SER A 34 4.20 -10.06 -7.11
C SER A 34 4.42 -9.59 -5.66
N GLN A 35 3.71 -8.54 -5.21
CA GLN A 35 3.92 -7.93 -3.90
C GLN A 35 2.84 -8.31 -2.89
N ALA A 36 3.29 -8.69 -1.69
CA ALA A 36 2.46 -8.82 -0.51
C ALA A 36 2.27 -7.46 0.18
N ILE A 37 1.05 -6.93 0.17
CA ILE A 37 0.70 -5.65 0.81
C ILE A 37 -0.05 -5.93 2.11
N LYS A 38 0.45 -5.37 3.22
CA LYS A 38 -0.18 -5.49 4.53
C LYS A 38 -1.26 -4.42 4.69
N VAL A 39 -2.41 -4.83 5.22
CA VAL A 39 -3.54 -3.98 5.57
C VAL A 39 -3.81 -4.11 7.06
N VAL A 40 -4.06 -2.99 7.72
CA VAL A 40 -4.33 -2.89 9.15
C VAL A 40 -5.65 -2.17 9.38
N GLY A 41 -6.53 -2.77 10.16
CA GLY A 41 -7.79 -2.19 10.63
C GLY A 41 -7.60 -1.50 11.97
N ARG A 42 -7.96 -0.21 12.06
CA ARG A 42 -8.06 0.53 13.32
C ARG A 42 -9.51 0.61 13.77
N VAL A 43 -9.77 0.33 15.04
CA VAL A 43 -11.10 0.45 15.64
C VAL A 43 -11.57 1.90 15.52
N THR A 44 -12.83 2.08 15.12
CA THR A 44 -13.47 3.40 15.11
C THR A 44 -14.58 3.43 16.15
N ASN A 45 -14.90 4.63 16.67
CA ASN A 45 -16.02 4.83 17.61
C ASN A 45 -17.40 4.55 16.98
N LEU A 46 -17.44 4.28 15.68
CA LEU A 46 -18.65 3.84 14.98
C LEU A 46 -18.89 2.37 15.32
N LYS A 47 -20.02 2.15 16.01
CA LYS A 47 -20.54 0.95 16.69
C LYS A 47 -20.20 -0.47 16.23
N ASN A 48 -19.49 -0.75 15.13
CA ASN A 48 -18.96 -2.07 14.74
C ASN A 48 -18.02 -1.99 13.50
N GLY A 49 -17.16 -0.98 13.40
CA GLY A 49 -16.36 -0.74 12.19
C GLY A 49 -14.85 -0.61 12.42
N TYR A 50 -14.06 -1.31 11.61
CA TYR A 50 -12.64 -1.00 11.39
C TYR A 50 -12.49 -0.01 10.24
N ARG A 51 -11.66 1.02 10.42
CA ARG A 51 -11.10 1.80 9.32
C ARG A 51 -9.79 1.16 8.91
N TYR A 52 -9.70 0.77 7.66
CA TYR A 52 -8.53 0.07 7.13
C TYR A 52 -7.52 1.05 6.55
N PHE A 53 -6.25 0.66 6.60
CA PHE A 53 -5.12 1.38 6.04
C PHE A 53 -4.11 0.38 5.49
N PHE A 54 -3.35 0.77 4.47
CA PHE A 54 -2.16 0.06 4.05
C PHE A 54 -0.99 0.37 4.97
N LEU A 55 -0.18 -0.63 5.25
CA LEU A 55 1.11 -0.47 5.92
C LEU A 55 2.20 -0.39 4.85
N CYS A 56 2.88 0.75 4.76
CA CYS A 56 4.01 0.90 3.85
C CYS A 56 5.16 -0.03 4.26
N ALA A 57 5.72 -0.80 3.32
CA ALA A 57 6.79 -1.74 3.62
C ALA A 57 8.10 -1.06 4.05
N ASP A 58 8.37 0.15 3.54
CA ASP A 58 9.62 0.86 3.83
C ASP A 58 9.57 1.63 5.15
N CYS A 59 8.57 2.51 5.33
CA CYS A 59 8.48 3.35 6.53
C CYS A 59 7.63 2.76 7.66
N GLN A 60 6.94 1.64 7.44
CA GLN A 60 6.04 1.01 8.42
C GLN A 60 4.94 1.94 8.96
N GLU A 61 4.59 3.00 8.21
CA GLU A 61 3.49 3.89 8.53
C GLU A 61 2.21 3.52 7.77
N LEU A 62 1.08 4.07 8.23
CA LEU A 62 -0.25 3.77 7.71
C LEU A 62 -0.73 4.81 6.71
N PHE A 63 -1.20 4.35 5.56
CA PHE A 63 -1.71 5.21 4.48
C PHE A 63 -3.00 4.68 3.89
N GLU A 64 -3.85 5.58 3.40
CA GLU A 64 -5.07 5.20 2.67
C GLU A 64 -4.79 4.86 1.20
N SER A 65 -3.62 5.25 0.70
CA SER A 65 -3.21 4.95 -0.67
C SER A 65 -1.73 4.61 -0.75
N LEU A 66 -1.43 3.65 -1.64
CA LEU A 66 -0.08 3.37 -2.12
C LEU A 66 -0.02 3.64 -3.62
N TYR A 67 1.18 3.91 -4.13
CA TYR A 67 1.44 4.28 -5.52
C TYR A 67 2.44 3.31 -6.13
N SER A 68 2.19 2.93 -7.38
CA SER A 68 3.09 2.07 -8.15
C SER A 68 4.40 2.80 -8.44
N THR A 69 5.50 2.09 -8.34
CA THR A 69 6.82 2.49 -8.81
C THR A 69 7.03 1.95 -10.23
N ASP A 70 8.05 2.46 -10.92
CA ASP A 70 8.46 1.94 -12.24
C ASP A 70 8.86 0.45 -12.19
N PHE A 71 9.20 -0.07 -11.01
CA PHE A 71 9.52 -1.48 -10.77
C PHE A 71 8.30 -2.34 -10.42
N GLY A 72 7.08 -1.78 -10.50
CA GLY A 72 5.82 -2.48 -10.20
C GLY A 72 5.56 -2.71 -8.71
N HIS A 73 6.31 -2.04 -7.83
CA HIS A 73 6.10 -2.09 -6.39
C HIS A 73 5.24 -0.93 -5.90
N PHE A 74 4.46 -1.15 -4.86
CA PHE A 74 3.62 -0.15 -4.22
C PHE A 74 4.30 0.45 -2.99
N LYS A 75 4.42 1.77 -2.98
CA LYS A 75 5.02 2.56 -1.89
C LYS A 75 4.13 3.73 -1.49
N CYS A 76 4.29 4.25 -0.28
CA CYS A 76 3.63 5.51 0.10
C CYS A 76 4.27 6.69 -0.65
N ARG A 77 3.53 7.80 -0.74
CA ARG A 77 3.99 9.00 -1.45
C ARG A 77 5.35 9.53 -0.96
N ASN A 78 5.60 9.46 0.35
CA ASN A 78 6.86 9.95 0.93
C ASN A 78 8.05 9.08 0.52
N CYS A 79 7.92 7.75 0.65
CA CYS A 79 8.98 6.81 0.25
C CYS A 79 9.22 6.83 -1.27
N LEU A 80 8.16 7.01 -2.06
CA LEU A 80 8.26 7.24 -3.50
C LEU A 80 9.10 8.49 -3.80
N GLY A 81 8.77 9.62 -3.16
CA GLY A 81 9.48 10.88 -3.36
C GLY A 81 10.96 10.80 -2.98
N LEU A 82 11.29 10.14 -1.86
CA LEU A 82 12.68 9.92 -1.44
C LEU A 82 13.47 9.10 -2.45
N MET A 83 12.87 8.04 -2.99
CA MET A 83 13.50 7.18 -4.00
C MET A 83 13.87 7.97 -5.25
N TYR A 84 12.94 8.75 -5.81
CA TYR A 84 13.22 9.56 -7.00
C TYR A 84 14.18 10.72 -6.72
N ALA A 85 14.12 11.33 -5.53
CA ALA A 85 15.10 12.36 -5.14
C ALA A 85 16.53 11.80 -5.02
N SER A 86 16.68 10.57 -4.51
CA SER A 86 17.95 9.86 -4.48
C SER A 86 18.45 9.49 -5.88
N SER A 87 17.58 9.01 -6.77
CA SER A 87 17.94 8.71 -8.17
C SER A 87 18.35 9.96 -8.96
N ALA A 88 17.70 11.10 -8.69
CA ALA A 88 18.05 12.38 -9.31
C ALA A 88 19.47 12.84 -8.93
N LYS A 89 19.89 12.63 -7.68
CA LYS A 89 21.26 12.96 -7.23
C LYS A 89 22.33 12.10 -7.89
N VAL A 90 22.08 10.79 -8.02
CA VAL A 90 23.05 9.86 -8.66
C VAL A 90 23.29 10.24 -10.12
N SER A 91 22.26 10.71 -10.83
CA SER A 91 22.39 11.15 -12.22
C SER A 91 23.23 12.44 -12.37
N GLN A 92 23.30 13.28 -11.33
CA GLN A 92 24.10 14.50 -11.34
C GLN A 92 25.57 14.27 -10.97
N GLU A 93 25.88 13.27 -10.14
CA GLU A 93 27.28 12.97 -9.75
C GLU A 93 28.04 12.13 -10.80
N GLN A 94 27.33 11.57 -11.79
CA GLN A 94 27.92 10.79 -12.89
C GLN A 94 28.05 11.56 -14.23
N MET A 95 27.80 12.88 -14.24
CA MET A 95 28.08 13.77 -15.36
C MET A 95 29.26 14.68 -15.05
#